data_AF-A0A7S4VTK6-F1
#
_entry.id   AF-A0A7S4VTK6-F1
#
_cell.length_a   1.000
_cell.length_b   1.000
_cell.length_c   1.000
_cell.angle_alpha   90.00
_cell.angle_beta   90.00
_cell.angle_gamma   90.00
#
_symmetry.space_group_name_H-M   'P 1'
#
loop_
_entity.id
_entity.type
_entity.pdbx_description
1 polymer ?
#
loop_
_entity_poly.entity_id
_entity_poly.type
_entity_poly.pdbx_seq_one_letter_code
_entity_poly.pdbx_strand_id
1 'polypeptide(L)'
;EEEQEEEQEQEEEVEREDEEEAPAEQKYSREEEGDVPWRPEVLSKPPSFGAAAFPFYPCREGLSVFNGRLMQPQQCLGFAPWYLASQNYLRQHWRLRAVRRLKNVMLLLQWAPGAPAPVEGVPPREALRAAVHACELNGLGSHDHLSDNQARGLLECLHLPTAHAAGPSSLRSLQDLLERSPPVCPTQAGRYFCLLSLLEAEHLRALVHLRPSFPLSVALHAPAVLEGRPLDRSADFADGPPFHVFAAEQLGRFADSEASFSARELCAVDLCLSGSSPDQRCAWWEQVRRCRRRAQLRPVPSLPVAVLLVPPEQRQKARQDSAIAKVRATLRRRGLSARQFFGQRAGRGGVHLDAAELAA
;
A
#
# COMPACT_ATOMS: atom_id res chain seq x y z
N GLU A 1 48.30 -6.48 -8.43
CA GLU A 1 47.93 -7.42 -7.35
C GLU A 1 46.94 -6.75 -6.41
N GLU A 2 47.27 -5.63 -5.75
CA GLU A 2 46.29 -4.89 -4.90
C GLU A 2 45.01 -4.44 -5.65
N GLU A 3 45.11 -3.86 -6.86
CA GLU A 3 43.91 -3.50 -7.65
C GLU A 3 43.07 -4.73 -8.07
N GLN A 4 43.69 -5.90 -8.23
CA GLN A 4 42.98 -7.13 -8.57
C GLN A 4 42.27 -7.74 -7.36
N GLU A 5 42.82 -7.60 -6.16
CA GLU A 5 42.17 -8.00 -4.92
C GLU A 5 41.00 -7.06 -4.58
N GLU A 6 41.13 -5.74 -4.79
CA GLU A 6 40.02 -4.79 -4.60
C GLU A 6 38.86 -5.02 -5.59
N GLU A 7 39.15 -5.33 -6.85
CA GLU A 7 38.12 -5.69 -7.84
C GLU A 7 37.43 -7.01 -7.46
N GLN A 8 38.17 -8.02 -6.99
CA GLN A 8 37.58 -9.28 -6.53
C GLN A 8 36.71 -9.12 -5.28
N GLU A 9 37.13 -8.31 -4.31
CA GLU A 9 36.31 -8.04 -3.12
C GLU A 9 35.03 -7.26 -3.48
N GLN A 10 35.10 -6.32 -4.43
CA GLN A 10 33.91 -5.65 -4.94
C GLN A 10 32.97 -6.59 -5.69
N GLU A 11 33.49 -7.47 -6.54
CA GLU A 11 32.67 -8.47 -7.23
C GLU A 11 32.02 -9.46 -6.26
N GLU A 12 32.74 -9.94 -5.23
CA GLU A 12 32.17 -10.80 -4.19
C GLU A 12 31.14 -10.07 -3.31
N GLU A 13 31.33 -8.79 -2.99
CA GLU A 13 30.33 -8.00 -2.27
C GLU A 13 29.08 -7.79 -3.13
N VAL A 14 29.22 -7.47 -4.41
CA VAL A 14 28.09 -7.33 -5.35
C VAL A 14 27.35 -8.65 -5.53
N GLU A 15 28.05 -9.77 -5.70
CA GLU A 15 27.40 -11.09 -5.79
C GLU A 15 26.69 -11.47 -4.49
N ARG A 16 27.25 -11.16 -3.31
CA ARG A 16 26.56 -11.39 -2.03
C ARG A 16 25.34 -10.48 -1.85
N GLU A 17 25.43 -9.22 -2.26
CA GLU A 17 24.27 -8.32 -2.26
C GLU A 17 23.19 -8.83 -3.24
N ASP A 18 23.58 -9.30 -4.44
CA ASP A 18 22.67 -9.88 -5.45
C ASP A 18 22.04 -11.22 -5.00
N GLU A 19 22.78 -12.07 -4.28
CA GLU A 19 22.27 -13.30 -3.67
C GLU A 19 21.28 -13.00 -2.52
N GLU A 20 21.52 -11.95 -1.73
CA GLU A 20 20.55 -11.45 -0.75
C GLU A 20 19.31 -10.80 -1.43
N GLU A 21 19.43 -10.34 -2.68
CA GLU A 21 18.38 -9.70 -3.47
C GLU A 21 17.42 -10.64 -4.22
N ALA A 22 17.63 -11.96 -4.13
CA ALA A 22 16.81 -12.90 -4.87
C ALA A 22 15.32 -12.91 -4.43
N PRO A 23 14.36 -13.01 -5.38
CA PRO A 23 12.96 -13.21 -5.03
C PRO A 23 12.75 -14.56 -4.35
N ALA A 24 11.75 -14.67 -3.48
CA ALA A 24 11.45 -15.91 -2.77
C ALA A 24 11.35 -17.10 -3.73
N GLU A 25 12.15 -18.15 -3.49
CA GLU A 25 12.11 -19.37 -4.27
C GLU A 25 10.81 -20.14 -3.98
N GLN A 26 9.97 -20.27 -5.01
CA GLN A 26 8.73 -21.05 -4.91
C GLN A 26 8.53 -21.87 -6.19
N LYS A 27 7.91 -23.04 -6.05
CA LYS A 27 7.50 -23.88 -7.18
C LYS A 27 6.27 -23.30 -7.86
N TYR A 28 6.46 -22.23 -8.63
CA TYR A 28 5.39 -21.57 -9.35
C TYR A 28 4.84 -22.45 -10.47
N SER A 29 3.52 -22.55 -10.58
CA SER A 29 2.88 -23.14 -11.75
C SER A 29 2.56 -22.06 -12.79
N ARG A 30 2.57 -22.42 -14.08
CA ARG A 30 2.18 -21.56 -15.22
C ARG A 30 0.92 -22.01 -15.97
N GLU A 31 0.28 -23.07 -15.49
CA GLU A 31 -0.97 -23.57 -16.09
C GLU A 31 -2.04 -22.48 -16.12
N GLU A 32 -2.74 -22.39 -17.26
CA GLU A 32 -3.87 -21.49 -17.50
C GLU A 32 -3.58 -19.98 -17.39
N GLU A 33 -2.33 -19.54 -17.58
CA GLU A 33 -1.95 -18.11 -17.49
C GLU A 33 -2.52 -17.21 -18.61
N GLY A 34 -3.06 -17.79 -19.70
CA GLY A 34 -3.62 -17.02 -20.81
C GLY A 34 -4.81 -16.14 -20.38
N ASP A 35 -5.01 -14.99 -21.02
CA ASP A 35 -6.11 -14.10 -20.68
C ASP A 35 -7.45 -14.64 -21.22
N VAL A 36 -8.53 -14.43 -20.45
CA VAL A 36 -9.90 -14.77 -20.80
C VAL A 36 -10.60 -13.52 -21.34
N PRO A 37 -11.00 -13.50 -22.61
CA PRO A 37 -11.68 -12.34 -23.18
C PRO A 37 -13.07 -12.16 -22.57
N TRP A 38 -13.48 -10.91 -22.41
CA TRP A 38 -14.84 -10.54 -22.00
C TRP A 38 -15.38 -9.39 -22.84
N ARG A 39 -16.70 -9.27 -22.84
CA ARG A 39 -17.43 -8.33 -23.69
C ARG A 39 -17.56 -6.96 -23.03
N PRO A 40 -17.17 -5.84 -23.67
CA PRO A 40 -17.21 -4.50 -23.06
C PRO A 40 -18.59 -4.06 -22.57
N GLU A 41 -19.67 -4.62 -23.12
CA GLU A 41 -21.04 -4.38 -22.70
C GLU A 41 -21.27 -4.66 -21.20
N VAL A 42 -20.42 -5.48 -20.57
CA VAL A 42 -20.43 -5.70 -19.13
C VAL A 42 -20.26 -4.41 -18.33
N LEU A 43 -19.56 -3.41 -18.87
CA LEU A 43 -19.31 -2.12 -18.24
C LEU A 43 -20.50 -1.15 -18.35
N SER A 44 -21.50 -1.45 -19.17
CA SER A 44 -22.68 -0.59 -19.32
C SER A 44 -23.68 -0.68 -18.16
N LYS A 45 -23.50 -1.65 -17.25
CA LYS A 45 -24.46 -1.95 -16.17
C LYS A 45 -23.73 -2.17 -14.84
N PRO A 46 -24.35 -1.93 -13.69
CA PRO A 46 -23.73 -2.27 -12.40
C PRO A 46 -23.25 -3.73 -12.34
N PRO A 47 -22.17 -4.02 -11.59
CA PRO A 47 -21.63 -5.37 -11.45
C PRO A 47 -22.69 -6.38 -11.00
N SER A 48 -22.69 -7.56 -11.64
CA SER A 48 -23.55 -8.69 -11.28
C SER A 48 -22.70 -9.81 -10.71
N PHE A 49 -22.37 -9.69 -9.42
CA PHE A 49 -21.55 -10.69 -8.72
C PHE A 49 -22.28 -12.04 -8.62
N GLY A 50 -21.54 -13.14 -8.77
CA GLY A 50 -22.08 -14.50 -8.71
C GLY A 50 -22.62 -15.06 -10.03
N ALA A 51 -22.75 -14.24 -11.08
CA ALA A 51 -22.96 -14.76 -12.43
C ALA A 51 -21.69 -15.49 -12.91
N ALA A 52 -21.85 -16.73 -13.37
CA ALA A 52 -20.73 -17.63 -13.71
C ALA A 52 -19.72 -17.07 -14.74
N ALA A 53 -20.09 -16.03 -15.49
CA ALA A 53 -19.28 -15.42 -16.54
C ALA A 53 -18.92 -13.94 -16.28
N PHE A 54 -19.13 -13.42 -15.07
CA PHE A 54 -18.77 -12.03 -14.77
C PHE A 54 -17.24 -11.90 -14.61
N PRO A 55 -16.56 -10.98 -15.31
CA PRO A 55 -15.10 -10.95 -15.42
C PRO A 55 -14.39 -10.36 -14.19
N PHE A 56 -15.12 -9.71 -13.29
CA PHE A 56 -14.56 -9.06 -12.11
C PHE A 56 -15.09 -9.71 -10.83
N TYR A 57 -14.35 -9.59 -9.73
CA TYR A 57 -14.79 -10.06 -8.43
C TYR A 57 -14.38 -9.08 -7.32
N PRO A 58 -15.12 -9.02 -6.20
CA PRO A 58 -14.73 -8.20 -5.06
C PRO A 58 -13.40 -8.67 -4.44
N CYS A 59 -12.45 -7.76 -4.25
CA CYS A 59 -11.16 -8.11 -3.66
C CYS A 59 -11.31 -8.74 -2.27
N ARG A 60 -12.31 -8.31 -1.50
CA ARG A 60 -12.66 -8.86 -0.18
C ARG A 60 -13.12 -10.31 -0.17
N GLU A 61 -13.44 -10.87 -1.33
CA GLU A 61 -13.91 -12.25 -1.46
C GLU A 61 -12.92 -13.16 -2.19
N GLY A 62 -12.10 -12.59 -3.10
CA GLY A 62 -11.28 -13.36 -4.02
C GLY A 62 -9.79 -13.02 -4.06
N LEU A 63 -9.38 -11.83 -3.61
CA LEU A 63 -7.99 -11.40 -3.74
C LEU A 63 -7.15 -11.97 -2.60
N SER A 64 -6.73 -13.21 -2.76
CA SER A 64 -5.73 -13.88 -1.92
C SER A 64 -4.93 -14.89 -2.75
N VAL A 65 -3.74 -15.22 -2.29
CA VAL A 65 -2.88 -16.21 -2.96
C VAL A 65 -2.85 -17.54 -2.21
N PHE A 66 -2.27 -18.56 -2.84
CA PHE A 66 -2.18 -19.90 -2.28
C PHE A 66 -1.26 -19.94 -1.05
N ASN A 67 -1.75 -20.49 0.05
CA ASN A 67 -1.07 -20.50 1.37
C ASN A 67 -0.25 -21.77 1.64
N GLY A 68 -0.03 -22.60 0.62
CA GLY A 68 0.63 -23.89 0.78
C GLY A 68 -0.29 -25.02 1.23
N ARG A 69 -1.56 -24.75 1.56
CA ARG A 69 -2.54 -25.76 1.97
C ARG A 69 -3.59 -25.97 0.89
N LEU A 70 -3.55 -27.15 0.26
CA LEU A 70 -4.46 -27.51 -0.82
C LEU A 70 -5.93 -27.42 -0.37
N MET A 71 -6.78 -26.82 -1.20
CA MET A 71 -8.21 -26.61 -0.94
C MET A 71 -8.53 -25.77 0.31
N GLN A 72 -7.57 -25.08 0.91
CA GLN A 72 -7.79 -24.15 2.01
C GLN A 72 -7.48 -22.71 1.55
N PRO A 73 -8.49 -21.90 1.19
CA PRO A 73 -8.24 -20.53 0.79
C PRO A 73 -7.66 -19.74 1.96
N GLN A 74 -6.66 -18.91 1.68
CA GLN A 74 -6.30 -17.87 2.63
C GLN A 74 -7.44 -16.86 2.75
N GLN A 75 -7.67 -16.40 3.98
CA GLN A 75 -8.59 -15.31 4.27
C GLN A 75 -8.23 -14.08 3.44
N CYS A 76 -9.20 -13.56 2.70
CA CYS A 76 -9.09 -12.27 2.02
C CYS A 76 -9.16 -11.14 3.06
N LEU A 77 -8.49 -10.02 2.77
CA LEU A 77 -8.65 -8.81 3.58
C LEU A 77 -10.01 -8.18 3.34
N GLY A 78 -10.50 -7.41 4.30
CA GLY A 78 -11.72 -6.63 4.25
C GLY A 78 -11.59 -5.39 3.37
N PHE A 79 -11.20 -5.57 2.10
CA PHE A 79 -11.19 -4.51 1.10
C PHE A 79 -12.55 -3.84 0.99
N ALA A 80 -12.53 -2.54 0.69
CA ALA A 80 -13.74 -1.78 0.43
C ALA A 80 -14.62 -2.46 -0.65
N PRO A 81 -15.97 -2.47 -0.52
CA PRO A 81 -16.85 -3.22 -1.43
C PRO A 81 -16.78 -2.78 -2.90
N TRP A 82 -16.37 -1.54 -3.16
CA TRP A 82 -16.18 -0.98 -4.49
C TRP A 82 -14.85 -1.39 -5.14
N TYR A 83 -13.96 -2.07 -4.41
CA TYR A 83 -12.65 -2.48 -4.89
C TYR A 83 -12.67 -3.90 -5.44
N LEU A 84 -12.40 -4.02 -6.74
CA LEU A 84 -12.56 -5.21 -7.54
C LEU A 84 -11.22 -5.63 -8.17
N ALA A 85 -11.17 -6.87 -8.63
CA ALA A 85 -10.09 -7.37 -9.46
C ALA A 85 -10.65 -8.17 -10.65
N SER A 86 -9.95 -8.11 -11.78
CA SER A 86 -10.24 -8.96 -12.93
C SER A 86 -9.77 -10.39 -12.69
N GLN A 87 -10.52 -11.36 -13.23
CA GLN A 87 -10.07 -12.76 -13.33
C GLN A 87 -8.74 -12.86 -14.11
N ASN A 88 -8.44 -11.92 -15.01
CA ASN A 88 -7.15 -11.87 -15.74
C ASN A 88 -6.01 -11.24 -14.93
N TYR A 89 -6.31 -10.56 -13.83
CA TYR A 89 -5.31 -10.12 -12.86
C TYR A 89 -4.88 -11.29 -11.98
N LEU A 90 -5.84 -11.96 -11.33
CA LEU A 90 -5.63 -13.15 -10.52
C LEU A 90 -6.88 -14.04 -10.58
N ARG A 91 -6.75 -15.27 -11.10
CA ARG A 91 -7.91 -16.18 -11.14
C ARG A 91 -8.22 -16.73 -9.75
N GLN A 92 -9.48 -16.65 -9.33
CA GLN A 92 -9.88 -17.00 -7.96
C GLN A 92 -9.59 -18.47 -7.60
N HIS A 93 -9.63 -19.41 -8.54
CA HIS A 93 -9.34 -20.82 -8.24
C HIS A 93 -7.85 -21.10 -8.01
N TRP A 94 -6.95 -20.22 -8.44
CA TRP A 94 -5.50 -20.41 -8.21
C TRP A 94 -5.14 -20.36 -6.74
N ARG A 95 -5.87 -19.59 -5.93
CA ARG A 95 -5.67 -19.48 -4.47
C ARG A 95 -5.85 -20.79 -3.71
N LEU A 96 -6.41 -21.83 -4.35
CA LEU A 96 -6.69 -23.15 -3.74
C LEU A 96 -5.71 -24.24 -4.16
N ARG A 97 -4.96 -24.04 -5.26
CA ARG A 97 -4.27 -25.12 -5.97
C ARG A 97 -2.76 -25.02 -5.94
N ALA A 98 -2.21 -23.86 -6.26
CA ALA A 98 -0.77 -23.71 -6.45
C ALA A 98 -0.33 -22.27 -6.25
N VAL A 99 0.94 -22.13 -5.86
CA VAL A 99 1.61 -20.83 -5.83
C VAL A 99 1.76 -20.30 -7.25
N ARG A 100 1.45 -19.02 -7.45
CA ARG A 100 1.57 -18.31 -8.72
C ARG A 100 2.33 -17.02 -8.53
N ARG A 101 3.01 -16.60 -9.58
CA ARG A 101 3.67 -15.31 -9.60
C ARG A 101 2.63 -14.24 -9.97
N LEU A 102 2.55 -13.18 -9.18
CA LEU A 102 1.54 -12.14 -9.39
C LEU A 102 2.01 -11.05 -10.35
N LYS A 103 1.11 -10.61 -11.24
CA LYS A 103 1.30 -9.45 -12.13
C LYS A 103 1.31 -8.15 -11.33
N ASN A 104 2.19 -7.21 -11.66
CA ASN A 104 2.21 -5.91 -10.97
C ASN A 104 0.88 -5.16 -11.16
N VAL A 105 0.46 -4.37 -10.18
CA VAL A 105 -0.69 -3.47 -10.31
C VAL A 105 -0.26 -2.23 -11.09
N MET A 106 -0.44 -2.28 -12.41
CA MET A 106 -0.03 -1.18 -13.30
C MET A 106 -1.18 -0.27 -13.68
N LEU A 107 -2.39 -0.80 -13.80
CA LEU A 107 -3.56 -0.07 -14.28
C LEU A 107 -4.79 -0.38 -13.41
N LEU A 108 -5.51 0.69 -13.08
CA LEU A 108 -6.79 0.65 -12.39
C LEU A 108 -7.89 1.17 -13.31
N LEU A 109 -8.93 0.39 -13.46
CA LEU A 109 -10.17 0.82 -14.12
C LEU A 109 -11.08 1.45 -13.10
N GLN A 110 -11.35 2.74 -13.23
CA GLN A 110 -12.45 3.41 -12.58
C GLN A 110 -13.70 3.25 -13.43
N TRP A 111 -14.78 2.74 -12.82
CA TRP A 111 -16.00 2.36 -13.51
C TRP A 111 -17.22 2.94 -12.78
N ALA A 112 -18.07 3.68 -13.48
CA ALA A 112 -19.22 4.36 -12.90
C ALA A 112 -20.47 4.20 -13.79
N PRO A 113 -21.09 2.99 -13.84
CA PRO A 113 -22.24 2.77 -14.70
C PRO A 113 -23.48 3.51 -14.19
N GLY A 114 -24.18 4.20 -15.09
CA GLY A 114 -25.45 4.87 -14.79
C GLY A 114 -25.31 6.28 -14.23
N ALA A 115 -26.39 6.76 -13.58
CA ALA A 115 -26.44 8.11 -13.02
C ALA A 115 -25.60 8.22 -11.72
N PRO A 116 -25.02 9.40 -11.44
CA PRO A 116 -24.22 9.62 -10.23
C PRO A 116 -25.06 9.36 -8.96
N ALA A 117 -24.61 8.41 -8.15
CA ALA A 117 -25.20 8.11 -6.85
C ALA A 117 -24.75 9.14 -5.80
N PRO A 118 -25.39 9.19 -4.61
CA PRO A 118 -24.99 10.08 -3.53
C PRO A 118 -23.55 9.83 -3.07
N VAL A 119 -22.92 10.91 -2.64
CA VAL A 119 -21.59 10.90 -2.03
C VAL A 119 -21.75 10.61 -0.53
N GLU A 120 -21.02 9.62 -0.05
CA GLU A 120 -20.99 9.20 1.35
C GLU A 120 -19.62 9.50 1.95
N GLY A 121 -19.60 9.99 3.19
CA GLY A 121 -18.38 10.20 3.95
C GLY A 121 -18.10 9.02 4.88
N VAL A 122 -16.84 8.87 5.25
CA VAL A 122 -16.46 8.00 6.36
C VAL A 122 -16.93 8.65 7.68
N PRO A 123 -17.42 7.87 8.67
CA PRO A 123 -17.73 8.40 9.98
C PRO A 123 -16.54 9.19 10.57
N PRO A 124 -16.72 10.44 11.04
CA PRO A 124 -15.65 11.29 11.56
C PRO A 124 -14.70 10.62 12.53
N ARG A 125 -15.25 9.80 13.44
CA ARG A 125 -14.48 9.07 14.45
C ARG A 125 -13.57 8.00 13.86
N GLU A 126 -14.02 7.31 12.81
CA GLU A 126 -13.21 6.30 12.11
C GLU A 126 -12.12 6.96 11.28
N ALA A 127 -12.46 8.04 10.58
CA ALA A 127 -11.48 8.85 9.84
C ALA A 127 -10.39 9.40 10.75
N LEU A 128 -10.77 9.99 11.90
CA LEU A 128 -9.80 10.51 12.86
C LEU A 128 -8.92 9.40 13.44
N ARG A 129 -9.49 8.23 13.75
CA ARG A 129 -8.71 7.08 14.25
C ARG A 129 -7.65 6.63 13.24
N ALA A 130 -8.03 6.50 11.97
CA ALA A 130 -7.10 6.12 10.91
C ALA A 130 -6.00 7.18 10.70
N ALA A 131 -6.34 8.46 10.77
CA ALA A 131 -5.36 9.55 10.66
C ALA A 131 -4.37 9.55 11.85
N VAL A 132 -4.87 9.42 13.08
CA VAL A 132 -4.03 9.30 14.30
C VAL A 132 -3.09 8.10 14.20
N HIS A 133 -3.61 6.97 13.75
CA HIS A 133 -2.82 5.76 13.56
C HIS A 133 -1.72 5.95 12.50
N ALA A 134 -2.06 6.49 11.34
CA ALA A 134 -1.14 6.72 10.25
C ALA A 134 -0.05 7.76 10.57
N CYS A 135 -0.36 8.75 11.42
CA CYS A 135 0.60 9.70 11.95
C CYS A 135 1.39 9.18 13.18
N GLU A 136 1.18 7.93 13.59
CA GLU A 136 1.79 7.31 14.77
C GLU A 136 1.50 8.03 16.10
N LEU A 137 0.31 8.62 16.24
CA LEU A 137 -0.11 9.44 17.38
C LEU A 137 -0.97 8.69 18.41
N ASN A 138 -0.96 7.35 18.41
CA ASN A 138 -1.85 6.50 19.23
C ASN A 138 -1.72 6.70 20.76
N GLY A 139 -0.66 7.36 21.24
CA GLY A 139 -0.45 7.66 22.65
C GLY A 139 -1.04 9.00 23.12
N LEU A 140 -1.59 9.82 22.22
CA LEU A 140 -2.19 11.10 22.58
C LEU A 140 -3.61 10.93 23.14
N GLY A 141 -3.84 11.52 24.31
CA GLY A 141 -5.15 11.70 24.90
C GLY A 141 -6.04 12.65 24.07
N SER A 142 -7.36 12.57 24.27
CA SER A 142 -8.32 13.38 23.51
C SER A 142 -8.15 14.90 23.73
N HIS A 143 -7.63 15.29 24.89
CA HIS A 143 -7.40 16.67 25.30
C HIS A 143 -5.94 17.10 25.22
N ASP A 144 -5.04 16.20 24.79
CA ASP A 144 -3.63 16.53 24.67
C ASP A 144 -3.43 17.57 23.57
N HIS A 145 -2.49 18.49 23.83
CA HIS A 145 -2.19 19.58 22.90
C HIS A 145 -1.50 19.03 21.65
N LEU A 146 -2.08 19.30 20.48
CA LEU A 146 -1.46 19.01 19.19
C LEU A 146 -0.51 20.15 18.80
N SER A 147 0.73 19.81 18.48
CA SER A 147 1.61 20.75 17.79
C SER A 147 1.08 21.08 16.39
N ASP A 148 1.46 22.25 15.85
CA ASP A 148 1.02 22.67 14.50
C ASP A 148 1.33 21.65 13.41
N ASN A 149 2.48 20.96 13.52
CA ASN A 149 2.87 19.90 12.57
C ASN A 149 1.98 18.66 12.70
N GLN A 150 1.60 18.27 13.92
CA GLN A 150 0.68 17.15 14.14
C GLN A 150 -0.72 17.48 13.61
N ALA A 151 -1.22 18.69 13.91
CA ALA A 151 -2.50 19.15 13.40
C ALA A 151 -2.53 19.18 11.86
N ARG A 152 -1.47 19.71 11.23
CA ARG A 152 -1.33 19.72 9.77
C ARG A 152 -1.33 18.31 9.20
N GLY A 153 -0.52 17.40 9.75
CA GLY A 153 -0.45 16.01 9.29
C GLY A 153 -1.79 15.27 9.38
N LEU A 154 -2.57 15.51 10.45
CA LEU A 154 -3.92 14.95 10.59
C LEU A 154 -4.88 15.51 9.53
N LEU A 155 -4.87 16.82 9.29
CA LEU A 155 -5.71 17.45 8.26
C LEU A 155 -5.35 16.94 6.85
N GLU A 156 -4.06 16.76 6.55
CA GLU A 156 -3.59 16.17 5.28
C GLU A 156 -4.09 14.73 5.10
N CYS A 157 -4.02 13.91 6.14
CA CYS A 157 -4.55 12.53 6.12
C CYS A 157 -6.05 12.49 5.83
N LEU A 158 -6.79 13.47 6.35
CA LEU A 158 -8.24 13.60 6.21
C LEU A 158 -8.66 14.32 4.92
N HIS A 159 -7.70 14.72 4.07
CA HIS A 159 -7.93 15.48 2.84
C HIS A 159 -8.64 16.83 3.08
N LEU A 160 -8.34 17.46 4.21
CA LEU A 160 -8.88 18.75 4.57
C LEU A 160 -7.88 19.87 4.26
N PRO A 161 -8.36 21.09 3.98
CA PRO A 161 -7.50 22.25 3.77
C PRO A 161 -6.58 22.47 4.98
N THR A 162 -5.28 22.66 4.72
CA THR A 162 -4.26 22.97 5.73
C THR A 162 -3.99 24.47 5.87
N ALA A 163 -4.57 25.28 4.98
CA ALA A 163 -4.30 26.71 4.89
C ALA A 163 -5.28 27.53 5.75
N HIS A 164 -4.71 28.32 6.66
CA HIS A 164 -5.30 29.51 7.29
C HIS A 164 -6.48 29.30 8.25
N ALA A 165 -6.16 28.80 9.44
CA ALA A 165 -6.76 29.15 10.73
C ALA A 165 -5.81 28.65 11.83
N ALA A 166 -5.97 29.09 13.08
CA ALA A 166 -5.41 28.35 14.21
C ALA A 166 -5.93 26.91 14.09
N GLY A 167 -5.02 25.95 13.84
CA GLY A 167 -5.37 24.56 13.63
C GLY A 167 -6.06 23.98 14.87
N PRO A 168 -6.67 22.78 14.76
CA PRO A 168 -7.23 22.12 15.92
C PRO A 168 -6.15 21.94 17.00
N SER A 169 -6.40 22.46 18.19
CA SER A 169 -5.45 22.41 19.31
C SER A 169 -5.43 21.05 20.01
N SER A 170 -6.43 20.21 19.77
CA SER A 170 -6.56 18.87 20.36
C SER A 170 -7.32 17.92 19.44
N LEU A 171 -7.20 16.61 19.69
CA LEU A 171 -7.96 15.59 18.96
C LEU A 171 -9.48 15.79 19.12
N ARG A 172 -9.94 16.22 20.30
CA ARG A 172 -11.35 16.55 20.54
C ARG A 172 -11.83 17.69 19.65
N SER A 173 -11.06 18.78 19.56
CA SER A 173 -11.40 19.93 18.71
C SER A 173 -11.47 19.54 17.23
N LEU A 174 -10.55 18.68 16.76
CA LEU A 174 -10.60 18.15 15.41
C LEU A 174 -11.84 17.26 15.21
N GLN A 175 -12.18 16.39 16.15
CA GLN A 175 -13.40 15.59 16.06
C GLN A 175 -14.66 16.46 15.93
N ASP A 176 -14.79 17.50 16.77
CA ASP A 176 -15.93 18.43 16.71
C ASP A 176 -15.99 19.18 15.37
N LEU A 177 -14.83 19.49 14.76
CA LEU A 177 -14.75 20.10 13.42
C LEU A 177 -15.27 19.14 12.33
N LEU A 178 -14.86 17.87 12.39
CA LEU A 178 -15.28 16.84 11.43
C LEU A 178 -16.78 16.54 11.52
N GLU A 179 -17.34 16.53 12.73
CA GLU A 179 -18.77 16.32 12.96
C GLU A 179 -19.62 17.47 12.39
N ARG A 180 -19.06 18.69 12.27
CA ARG A 180 -19.74 19.86 11.68
C ARG A 180 -19.59 19.96 10.16
N SER A 181 -18.61 19.27 9.56
CA SER A 181 -18.23 19.46 8.14
C SER A 181 -18.24 18.15 7.30
N PRO A 182 -19.35 17.39 7.23
CA PRO A 182 -19.42 16.20 6.40
C PRO A 182 -19.61 16.54 4.89
N PRO A 183 -19.19 15.65 3.96
CA PRO A 183 -18.58 14.33 4.17
C PRO A 183 -17.03 14.35 4.25
N VAL A 184 -16.47 13.69 5.26
CA VAL A 184 -15.02 13.45 5.42
C VAL A 184 -14.61 12.25 4.57
N CYS A 185 -13.49 12.35 3.84
CA CYS A 185 -13.00 11.26 2.98
C CYS A 185 -14.10 10.69 2.05
N PRO A 186 -14.70 11.54 1.19
CA PRO A 186 -15.90 11.18 0.44
C PRO A 186 -15.67 10.07 -0.58
N THR A 187 -16.60 9.12 -0.61
CA THR A 187 -16.73 8.06 -1.62
C THR A 187 -18.10 8.16 -2.28
N GLN A 188 -18.28 7.48 -3.41
CA GLN A 188 -19.54 7.54 -4.16
C GLN A 188 -20.03 6.13 -4.44
N ALA A 189 -21.28 5.85 -4.04
CA ALA A 189 -21.91 4.57 -4.34
C ALA A 189 -22.04 4.35 -5.86
N GLY A 190 -22.06 3.10 -6.30
CA GLY A 190 -22.14 2.77 -7.73
C GLY A 190 -20.88 3.09 -8.54
N ARG A 191 -19.79 3.51 -7.89
CA ARG A 191 -18.48 3.67 -8.51
C ARG A 191 -17.56 2.56 -8.02
N TYR A 192 -16.87 1.91 -8.95
CA TYR A 192 -16.02 0.75 -8.72
C TYR A 192 -14.61 1.01 -9.25
N PHE A 193 -13.63 0.33 -8.64
CA PHE A 193 -12.25 0.37 -9.07
C PHE A 193 -11.75 -1.05 -9.26
N CYS A 194 -11.25 -1.38 -10.45
CA CYS A 194 -10.87 -2.74 -10.80
C CYS A 194 -9.38 -2.84 -11.17
N LEU A 195 -8.68 -3.78 -10.54
CA LEU A 195 -7.34 -4.19 -10.95
C LEU A 195 -7.42 -4.92 -12.31
N LEU A 196 -6.75 -4.38 -13.32
CA LEU A 196 -6.72 -4.95 -14.67
C LEU A 196 -5.36 -5.55 -15.02
N SER A 197 -5.36 -6.49 -15.97
CA SER A 197 -4.15 -6.84 -16.70
C SER A 197 -3.80 -5.73 -17.71
N LEU A 198 -2.53 -5.66 -18.14
CA LEU A 198 -2.10 -4.72 -19.18
C LEU A 198 -2.86 -4.93 -20.50
N LEU A 199 -3.10 -6.19 -20.87
CA LEU A 199 -3.80 -6.53 -22.09
C LEU A 199 -5.24 -6.02 -22.05
N GLU A 200 -5.95 -6.19 -20.94
CA GLU A 200 -7.31 -5.66 -20.78
C GLU A 200 -7.35 -4.15 -20.90
N ALA A 201 -6.41 -3.47 -20.26
CA ALA A 201 -6.35 -2.03 -20.29
C ALA A 201 -6.00 -1.50 -21.70
N GLU A 202 -5.11 -2.15 -22.45
CA GLU A 202 -4.81 -1.80 -23.84
C GLU A 202 -6.07 -1.88 -24.72
N HIS A 203 -6.85 -2.95 -24.61
CA HIS A 203 -8.10 -3.09 -25.36
C HIS A 203 -9.14 -2.05 -24.97
N LEU A 204 -9.23 -1.71 -23.67
CA LEU A 204 -10.12 -0.64 -23.21
C LEU A 204 -9.71 0.73 -23.75
N ARG A 205 -8.40 1.03 -23.79
CA ARG A 205 -7.90 2.25 -24.43
C ARG A 205 -8.28 2.29 -25.91
N ALA A 206 -8.04 1.21 -26.64
CA ALA A 206 -8.43 1.11 -28.03
C ALA A 206 -9.95 1.35 -28.21
N LEU A 207 -10.79 0.81 -27.33
CA LEU A 207 -12.24 1.02 -27.39
C LEU A 207 -12.63 2.48 -27.12
N VAL A 208 -12.05 3.11 -26.09
CA VAL A 208 -12.26 4.53 -25.76
C VAL A 208 -11.95 5.43 -26.94
N HIS A 209 -10.84 5.18 -27.65
CA HIS A 209 -10.38 6.02 -28.75
C HIS A 209 -11.04 5.70 -30.10
N LEU A 210 -11.26 4.41 -30.42
CA LEU A 210 -11.82 3.99 -31.71
C LEU A 210 -13.35 4.00 -31.73
N ARG A 211 -14.01 3.92 -30.58
CA ARG A 211 -15.48 3.92 -30.46
C ARG A 211 -15.93 4.85 -29.32
N PRO A 212 -15.70 6.18 -29.44
CA PRO A 212 -16.00 7.14 -28.37
C PRO A 212 -17.49 7.21 -28.01
N SER A 213 -18.39 6.79 -28.91
CA SER A 213 -19.84 6.71 -28.67
C SER A 213 -20.28 5.44 -27.93
N PHE A 214 -19.38 4.50 -27.65
CA PHE A 214 -19.71 3.30 -26.90
C PHE A 214 -19.89 3.65 -25.41
N PRO A 215 -21.03 3.33 -24.79
CA PRO A 215 -21.31 3.73 -23.41
C PRO A 215 -20.53 2.88 -22.42
N LEU A 216 -19.39 3.38 -21.96
CA LEU A 216 -18.53 2.71 -21.00
C LEU A 216 -18.65 3.32 -19.60
N SER A 217 -18.69 4.66 -19.52
CA SER A 217 -18.49 5.43 -18.29
C SER A 217 -17.30 4.91 -17.48
N VAL A 218 -16.11 5.01 -18.08
CA VAL A 218 -14.85 4.54 -17.48
C VAL A 218 -13.71 5.55 -17.57
N ALA A 219 -12.78 5.44 -16.63
CA ALA A 219 -11.46 6.05 -16.71
C ALA A 219 -10.38 5.04 -16.32
N LEU A 220 -9.24 5.10 -16.99
CA LEU A 220 -8.06 4.28 -16.68
C LEU A 220 -7.06 5.13 -15.91
N HIS A 221 -6.54 4.59 -14.82
CA HIS A 221 -5.56 5.23 -13.95
C HIS A 221 -4.29 4.41 -13.90
N ALA A 222 -3.15 5.08 -13.82
CA ALA A 222 -1.84 4.47 -13.64
C ALA A 222 -1.31 4.89 -12.26
N PRO A 223 -1.48 4.05 -11.21
CA PRO A 223 -1.07 4.38 -9.85
C PRO A 223 0.40 4.81 -9.79
N ALA A 224 0.71 5.80 -8.95
CA ALA A 224 2.05 6.37 -8.77
C ALA A 224 2.69 7.08 -9.98
N VAL A 225 2.07 7.05 -11.18
CA VAL A 225 2.61 7.71 -12.38
C VAL A 225 1.95 9.07 -12.63
N LEU A 226 0.63 9.16 -12.46
CA LEU A 226 -0.16 10.33 -12.87
C LEU A 226 -0.84 11.09 -11.73
N GLU A 227 -0.51 10.75 -10.47
CA GLU A 227 -1.00 11.42 -9.26
C GLU A 227 -2.52 11.62 -9.23
N GLY A 228 -3.30 10.55 -9.48
CA GLY A 228 -4.76 10.59 -9.49
C GLY A 228 -5.40 11.14 -10.77
N ARG A 229 -4.61 11.58 -11.75
CA ARG A 229 -5.13 11.93 -13.08
C ARG A 229 -5.33 10.67 -13.93
N PRO A 230 -6.47 10.52 -14.61
CA PRO A 230 -6.68 9.39 -15.50
C PRO A 230 -5.75 9.49 -16.71
N LEU A 231 -5.21 8.34 -17.11
CA LEU A 231 -4.48 8.13 -18.36
C LEU A 231 -5.39 8.32 -19.57
N ASP A 232 -6.59 7.74 -19.52
CA ASP A 232 -7.62 7.82 -20.57
C ASP A 232 -9.01 7.76 -19.92
N ARG A 233 -10.01 8.35 -20.58
CA ARG A 233 -11.41 8.31 -20.11
C ARG A 233 -12.38 8.25 -21.29
N SER A 234 -13.51 7.56 -21.11
CA SER A 234 -14.60 7.57 -22.09
C SER A 234 -15.31 8.93 -22.09
N ALA A 235 -15.97 9.26 -23.20
CA ALA A 235 -16.63 10.57 -23.37
C ALA A 235 -17.81 10.79 -22.39
N ASP A 236 -18.44 9.70 -21.96
CA ASP A 236 -19.57 9.68 -21.02
C ASP A 236 -19.15 9.57 -19.55
N PHE A 237 -17.84 9.54 -19.26
CA PHE A 237 -17.34 9.39 -17.89
C PHE A 237 -17.46 10.67 -17.07
N ALA A 238 -18.13 10.58 -15.92
CA ALA A 238 -18.22 11.66 -14.94
C ALA A 238 -17.24 11.46 -13.77
N ASP A 239 -16.48 12.51 -13.46
CA ASP A 239 -15.55 12.52 -12.33
C ASP A 239 -16.31 12.37 -11.00
N GLY A 240 -15.68 11.66 -10.05
CA GLY A 240 -16.21 11.44 -8.70
C GLY A 240 -15.42 12.20 -7.65
N PRO A 241 -15.68 11.93 -6.35
CA PRO A 241 -14.90 12.50 -5.27
C PRO A 241 -13.40 12.15 -5.42
N PRO A 242 -12.48 13.12 -5.33
CA PRO A 242 -11.04 12.89 -5.51
C PRO A 242 -10.46 11.86 -4.52
N PHE A 243 -10.95 11.85 -3.27
CA PHE A 243 -10.53 10.87 -2.26
C PHE A 243 -10.76 9.43 -2.72
N HIS A 244 -11.87 9.15 -3.40
CA HIS A 244 -12.21 7.79 -3.82
C HIS A 244 -11.18 7.22 -4.81
N VAL A 245 -10.72 8.04 -5.76
CA VAL A 245 -9.65 7.69 -6.70
C VAL A 245 -8.33 7.51 -5.96
N PHE A 246 -7.98 8.48 -5.11
CA PHE A 246 -6.76 8.43 -4.30
C PHE A 246 -6.68 7.14 -3.48
N ALA A 247 -7.74 6.79 -2.75
CA ALA A 247 -7.81 5.58 -1.94
C ALA A 247 -7.70 4.31 -2.77
N ALA A 248 -8.33 4.26 -3.94
CA ALA A 248 -8.23 3.13 -4.86
C ALA A 248 -6.80 2.91 -5.38
N GLU A 249 -6.08 3.98 -5.70
CA GLU A 249 -4.67 3.92 -6.08
C GLU A 249 -3.81 3.38 -4.94
N GLN A 250 -4.01 3.87 -3.71
CA GLN A 250 -3.23 3.42 -2.56
C GLN A 250 -3.50 1.94 -2.22
N LEU A 251 -4.74 1.47 -2.35
CA LEU A 251 -5.06 0.05 -2.25
C LEU A 251 -4.36 -0.78 -3.33
N GLY A 252 -4.19 -0.22 -4.53
CA GLY A 252 -3.49 -0.88 -5.63
C GLY A 252 -2.02 -1.07 -5.31
N ARG A 253 -1.37 0.01 -4.86
CA ARG A 253 0.03 -0.01 -4.39
C ARG A 253 0.23 -0.97 -3.22
N PHE A 254 -0.70 -0.99 -2.27
CA PHE A 254 -0.68 -1.92 -1.14
C PHE A 254 -0.78 -3.38 -1.62
N ALA A 255 -1.71 -3.67 -2.52
CA ALA A 255 -1.86 -4.99 -3.11
C ALA A 255 -0.66 -5.40 -3.98
N ASP A 256 0.04 -4.43 -4.54
CA ASP A 256 1.29 -4.61 -5.28
C ASP A 256 2.51 -4.87 -4.39
N SER A 257 2.33 -4.90 -3.06
CA SER A 257 3.39 -5.04 -2.07
C SER A 257 4.41 -3.90 -2.10
N GLU A 258 3.98 -2.68 -2.44
CA GLU A 258 4.79 -1.49 -2.17
C GLU A 258 4.97 -1.29 -0.66
N ALA A 259 6.09 -0.67 -0.29
CA ALA A 259 6.45 -0.44 1.11
C ALA A 259 6.46 1.04 1.48
N SER A 260 6.62 1.93 0.51
CA SER A 260 6.83 3.36 0.71
C SER A 260 5.49 4.09 0.65
N PHE A 261 5.00 4.48 1.81
CA PHE A 261 3.78 5.28 1.95
C PHE A 261 4.03 6.45 2.92
N SER A 262 3.45 7.59 2.59
CA SER A 262 3.24 8.71 3.49
C SER A 262 2.10 8.42 4.48
N ALA A 263 2.02 9.20 5.56
CA ALA A 263 0.92 9.08 6.52
C ALA A 263 -0.46 9.25 5.86
N ARG A 264 -0.58 10.18 4.91
CA ARG A 264 -1.83 10.40 4.17
C ARG A 264 -2.26 9.17 3.36
N GLU A 265 -1.32 8.50 2.72
CA GLU A 265 -1.61 7.29 1.94
C GLU A 265 -1.92 6.09 2.85
N LEU A 266 -1.18 5.93 3.95
CA LEU A 266 -1.46 4.91 4.96
C LEU A 266 -2.85 5.08 5.58
N CYS A 267 -3.27 6.30 5.86
CA CYS A 267 -4.62 6.62 6.34
C CYS A 267 -5.69 6.12 5.36
N ALA A 268 -5.52 6.38 4.06
CA ALA A 268 -6.48 5.92 3.05
C ALA A 268 -6.55 4.39 2.94
N VAL A 269 -5.41 3.69 3.04
CA VAL A 269 -5.38 2.22 3.07
C VAL A 269 -6.04 1.68 4.34
N ASP A 270 -5.77 2.28 5.50
CA ASP A 270 -6.35 1.85 6.78
C ASP A 270 -7.88 1.95 6.78
N LEU A 271 -8.40 3.07 6.27
CA LEU A 271 -9.83 3.31 6.09
C LEU A 271 -10.48 2.23 5.22
N CYS A 272 -9.83 1.87 4.12
CA CYS A 272 -10.36 0.89 3.15
C CYS A 272 -10.15 -0.57 3.57
N LEU A 273 -9.39 -0.83 4.63
CA LEU A 273 -9.12 -2.16 5.20
C LEU A 273 -9.56 -2.27 6.66
N SER A 274 -10.43 -1.37 7.14
CA SER A 274 -10.86 -1.29 8.54
C SER A 274 -11.49 -2.59 9.07
N GLY A 275 -12.02 -3.43 8.19
CA GLY A 275 -12.55 -4.77 8.51
C GLY A 275 -11.49 -5.86 8.76
N SER A 276 -10.20 -5.56 8.68
CA SER A 276 -9.11 -6.52 8.93
C SER A 276 -8.17 -6.05 10.02
N SER A 277 -7.78 -6.96 10.91
CA SER A 277 -6.79 -6.68 11.95
C SER A 277 -5.38 -6.51 11.37
N PRO A 278 -4.44 -5.85 12.10
CA PRO A 278 -3.04 -5.75 11.69
C PRO A 278 -2.41 -7.11 11.39
N ASP A 279 -2.68 -8.13 12.22
CA ASP A 279 -2.15 -9.49 12.02
C ASP A 279 -2.64 -10.13 10.71
N GLN A 280 -3.94 -9.96 10.39
CA GLN A 280 -4.50 -10.43 9.13
C GLN A 280 -3.87 -9.72 7.94
N ARG A 281 -3.70 -8.40 8.04
CA ARG A 281 -3.06 -7.58 7.00
C ARG A 281 -1.61 -8.00 6.80
N CYS A 282 -0.85 -8.23 7.87
CA CYS A 282 0.54 -8.68 7.82
C CYS A 282 0.67 -10.03 7.14
N ALA A 283 -0.10 -11.03 7.60
CA ALA A 283 -0.09 -12.38 7.04
C ALA A 283 -0.46 -12.40 5.54
N TRP A 284 -1.47 -11.59 5.15
CA TRP A 284 -1.84 -11.44 3.75
C TRP A 284 -0.73 -10.75 2.94
N TRP A 285 -0.18 -9.65 3.46
CA TRP A 285 0.81 -8.85 2.74
C TRP A 285 2.12 -9.62 2.53
N GLU A 286 2.63 -10.32 3.55
CA GLU A 286 3.81 -11.17 3.41
C GLU A 286 3.63 -12.28 2.36
N GLN A 287 2.45 -12.91 2.35
CA GLN A 287 2.17 -13.98 1.42
C GLN A 287 2.06 -13.49 -0.03
N VAL A 288 1.37 -12.36 -0.24
CA VAL A 288 1.32 -11.68 -1.54
C VAL A 288 2.71 -11.26 -1.97
N ARG A 289 3.50 -10.68 -1.06
CA ARG A 289 4.88 -10.26 -1.33
C ARG A 289 5.73 -11.41 -1.83
N ARG A 290 5.67 -12.60 -1.20
CA ARG A 290 6.36 -13.85 -1.64
C ARG A 290 6.01 -14.29 -3.06
N CYS A 291 4.85 -13.90 -3.56
CA CYS A 291 4.43 -14.19 -4.93
C CYS A 291 4.91 -13.13 -5.95
N ARG A 292 5.65 -12.09 -5.52
CA ARG A 292 6.20 -11.03 -6.37
C ARG A 292 7.64 -11.33 -6.78
N ARG A 293 8.11 -10.64 -7.83
CA ARG A 293 9.50 -10.71 -8.32
C ARG A 293 10.46 -9.76 -7.60
N ARG A 294 9.96 -8.84 -6.78
CA ARG A 294 10.76 -7.82 -6.09
C ARG A 294 11.58 -8.43 -4.96
N ALA A 295 12.83 -7.99 -4.83
CA ALA A 295 13.71 -8.33 -3.72
C ALA A 295 13.04 -8.02 -2.37
N GLN A 296 13.20 -8.93 -1.41
CA GLN A 296 12.53 -8.83 -0.10
C GLN A 296 13.48 -8.44 1.03
N LEU A 297 14.50 -7.66 0.71
CA LEU A 297 15.64 -7.29 1.56
C LEU A 297 15.30 -6.88 2.99
N ARG A 298 14.24 -6.10 3.14
CA ARG A 298 13.87 -5.53 4.44
C ARG A 298 12.76 -6.35 5.11
N PRO A 299 12.92 -6.67 6.42
CA PRO A 299 11.87 -7.30 7.18
C PRO A 299 10.68 -6.34 7.33
N VAL A 300 9.46 -6.88 7.35
CA VAL A 300 8.22 -6.09 7.35
C VAL A 300 8.21 -5.00 8.43
N PRO A 301 8.59 -5.26 9.70
CA PRO A 301 8.55 -4.22 10.74
C PRO A 301 9.45 -3.00 10.49
N SER A 302 10.43 -3.09 9.59
CA SER A 302 11.31 -1.98 9.22
C SER A 302 10.77 -1.10 8.09
N LEU A 303 9.69 -1.53 7.43
CA LEU A 303 9.11 -0.84 6.29
C LEU A 303 8.16 0.29 6.72
N PRO A 304 7.99 1.38 5.94
CA PRO A 304 6.99 2.40 6.24
C PRO A 304 5.55 1.85 6.33
N VAL A 305 5.19 0.92 5.46
CA VAL A 305 3.88 0.22 5.48
C VAL A 305 3.61 -0.54 6.79
N ALA A 306 4.65 -0.84 7.58
CA ALA A 306 4.54 -1.60 8.83
C ALA A 306 3.55 -1.00 9.82
N VAL A 307 3.30 0.31 9.77
CA VAL A 307 2.29 0.99 10.61
C VAL A 307 0.94 0.25 10.54
N LEU A 308 0.56 -0.26 9.37
CA LEU A 308 -0.72 -0.97 9.19
C LEU A 308 -0.67 -2.46 9.49
N LEU A 309 0.54 -3.02 9.69
CA LEU A 309 0.79 -4.46 9.68
C LEU A 309 1.22 -4.98 11.04
N VAL A 310 1.99 -4.21 11.81
CA VAL A 310 2.59 -4.70 13.05
C VAL A 310 2.50 -3.67 14.19
N PRO A 311 2.46 -4.13 15.45
CA PRO A 311 2.46 -3.27 16.62
C PRO A 311 3.66 -2.29 16.69
N PRO A 312 3.50 -1.12 17.33
CA PRO A 312 4.55 -0.09 17.39
C PRO A 312 5.85 -0.58 18.03
N GLU A 313 5.79 -1.48 19.00
CA GLU A 313 6.96 -2.03 19.69
C GLU A 313 7.87 -2.81 18.74
N GLN A 314 7.28 -3.60 17.85
CA GLN A 314 8.02 -4.36 16.84
C GLN A 314 8.71 -3.42 15.83
N ARG A 315 8.04 -2.32 15.47
CA ARG A 315 8.59 -1.30 14.56
C ARG A 315 9.73 -0.54 15.20
N GLN A 316 9.59 -0.17 16.48
CA GLN A 316 10.65 0.47 17.24
C GLN A 316 11.89 -0.42 17.35
N LYS A 317 11.69 -1.70 17.69
CA LYS A 317 12.78 -2.68 17.72
C LYS A 317 13.47 -2.80 16.36
N ALA A 318 12.72 -2.92 15.27
CA ALA A 318 13.30 -3.01 13.93
C ALA A 318 14.07 -1.75 13.50
N ARG A 319 13.60 -0.55 13.91
CA ARG A 319 14.34 0.71 13.71
C ARG A 319 15.67 0.70 14.48
N GLN A 320 15.67 0.21 15.73
CA GLN A 320 16.88 0.06 16.54
C GLN A 320 17.85 -0.96 15.94
N ASP A 321 17.36 -2.14 15.56
CA ASP A 321 18.17 -3.20 14.94
C ASP A 321 18.79 -2.72 13.62
N SER A 322 18.04 -1.99 12.80
CA SER A 322 18.55 -1.38 11.55
C SER A 322 19.63 -0.32 11.83
N ALA A 323 19.45 0.53 12.84
CA ALA A 323 20.45 1.50 13.25
C ALA A 323 21.75 0.82 13.73
N ILE A 324 21.62 -0.22 14.57
CA ILE A 324 22.75 -1.03 15.04
C ILE A 324 23.48 -1.70 13.86
N ALA A 325 22.74 -2.28 12.90
CA ALA A 325 23.33 -2.90 11.72
C ALA A 325 24.12 -1.89 10.87
N LYS A 326 23.56 -0.69 10.64
CA LYS A 326 24.26 0.39 9.91
C LYS A 326 25.53 0.86 10.61
N VAL A 327 25.48 1.03 11.94
CA VAL A 327 26.67 1.36 12.73
C VAL A 327 27.72 0.26 12.59
N ARG A 328 27.34 -1.02 12.73
CA ARG A 328 28.25 -2.16 12.57
C ARG A 328 28.88 -2.22 11.18
N ALA A 329 28.09 -2.07 10.12
CA ALA A 329 28.58 -2.07 8.73
C ALA A 329 29.57 -0.91 8.50
N THR A 330 29.28 0.28 9.05
CA THR A 330 30.15 1.45 8.93
C THR A 330 31.47 1.26 9.68
N LEU A 331 31.43 0.65 10.86
CA LEU A 331 32.64 0.32 11.62
C LEU A 331 33.51 -0.71 10.89
N ARG A 332 32.90 -1.77 10.32
CA ARG A 332 33.60 -2.78 9.52
C ARG A 332 34.28 -2.16 8.30
N ARG A 333 33.58 -1.32 7.53
CA ARG A 333 34.16 -0.60 6.38
C ARG A 333 35.33 0.33 6.75
N ARG A 334 35.44 0.71 8.03
CA ARG A 334 36.57 1.51 8.55
C ARG A 334 37.65 0.65 9.22
N GLY A 335 37.55 -0.68 9.18
CA GLY A 335 38.49 -1.58 9.86
C GLY A 335 38.45 -1.47 11.38
N LEU A 336 37.38 -0.90 11.97
CA LEU A 336 37.27 -0.66 13.40
C LEU A 336 36.30 -1.66 14.03
N SER A 337 36.68 -2.22 15.17
CA SER A 337 35.73 -2.86 16.08
C SER A 337 35.00 -1.81 16.92
N ALA A 338 33.77 -2.10 17.35
CA ALA A 338 33.02 -1.25 18.26
C ALA A 338 33.83 -0.93 19.54
N ARG A 339 34.58 -1.92 20.05
CA ARG A 339 35.44 -1.74 21.23
C ARG A 339 36.56 -0.73 20.99
N GLN A 340 37.20 -0.75 19.81
CA GLN A 340 38.23 0.23 19.46
C GLN A 340 37.63 1.63 19.31
N PHE A 341 36.50 1.75 18.60
CA PHE A 341 35.83 3.03 18.37
C PHE A 341 35.41 3.70 19.68
N PHE A 342 34.67 2.98 20.54
CA PHE A 342 34.24 3.54 21.82
C PHE A 342 35.39 3.66 22.84
N GLY A 343 36.38 2.76 22.79
CA GLY A 343 37.56 2.83 23.66
C GLY A 343 38.48 4.03 23.37
N GLN A 344 38.54 4.51 22.12
CA GLN A 344 39.27 5.73 21.77
C GLN A 344 38.58 6.99 22.32
N ARG A 345 37.24 6.98 22.46
CA ARG A 345 36.45 8.13 22.92
C ARG A 345 36.21 8.16 24.43
N ALA A 346 36.15 7.01 25.11
CA ALA A 346 35.82 6.95 26.53
C ALA A 346 36.94 7.42 27.48
N GLY A 347 38.06 7.93 26.95
CA GLY A 347 39.20 8.38 27.74
C GLY A 347 39.87 7.26 28.56
N ARG A 348 41.02 7.56 29.17
CA ARG A 348 41.70 6.61 30.07
C ARG A 348 40.96 6.54 31.42
N GLY A 349 39.84 5.82 31.48
CA GLY A 349 39.20 5.46 32.74
C GLY A 349 37.67 5.39 32.75
N GLY A 350 36.98 5.86 31.71
CA GLY A 350 35.52 5.80 31.61
C GLY A 350 35.06 4.49 30.99
N VAL A 351 34.20 3.73 31.69
CA VAL A 351 33.52 2.55 31.12
C VAL A 351 32.26 2.96 30.33
N HIS A 352 31.82 4.21 30.48
CA HIS A 352 30.58 4.74 29.90
C HIS A 352 30.86 6.07 29.21
N LEU A 353 30.26 6.25 28.03
CA LEU A 353 30.12 7.53 27.35
C LEU A 353 28.78 8.13 27.77
N ASP A 354 28.72 9.43 28.00
CA ASP A 354 27.44 10.11 28.15
C ASP A 354 26.74 10.31 26.80
N ALA A 355 25.48 10.78 26.82
CA ALA A 355 24.70 10.95 25.60
C ALA A 355 25.26 12.05 24.67
N ALA A 356 25.94 13.07 25.21
CA ALA A 356 26.54 14.13 24.43
C ALA A 356 27.85 13.66 23.77
N GLU A 357 28.66 12.90 24.50
CA GLU A 357 29.89 12.25 24.01
C GLU A 357 29.61 11.18 22.96
N LEU A 358 28.46 10.49 23.05
CA LEU A 358 28.01 9.53 22.04
C LEU A 358 27.48 10.22 20.77
N ALA A 359 26.88 11.40 20.92
CA ALA A 359 26.30 12.17 19.81
C ALA A 359 27.35 12.96 19.01
N ALA A 360 28.39 13.47 19.68
CA ALA A 360 29.58 14.05 19.05
C ALA A 360 30.43 12.95 18.38
#